data_AF-A0A0A1VGW7-F1
#
_entry.id   AF-A0A0A1VGW7-F1
#
_cell.length_a   1.000
_cell.length_b   1.000
_cell.length_c   1.000
_cell.angle_alpha   90.00
_cell.angle_beta   90.00
_cell.angle_gamma   90.00
#
_symmetry.space_group_name_H-M   'P 1'
#
loop_
_entity.id
_entity.type
_entity.pdbx_description
1 polymer ?
#
loop_
_entity_poly.entity_id
_entity_poly.type
_entity_poly.pdbx_seq_one_letter_code
_entity_poly.pdbx_strand_id
1 'polypeptide(L)'
;MAKLYSNLDAAVENLNRLIESGKFFDPVPKKQSRKRSPTVKLPVFIKKVGAITITSDEPLDYHRYGSFKDKIKTEGLLTQGQIRFTYTNSQGEITIRTVNLIAVYPAESPEYLVGYCELRKEERTFRLVSIQNPIDTQHESPISDMERWLSDRNR
;
A
#
# COMPACT_ATOMS: atom_id res chain seq x y z
N MET A 1 -21.08 12.05 42.32
CA MET A 1 -20.33 12.16 41.05
C MET A 1 -18.92 11.60 41.22
N ALA A 2 -18.75 10.29 41.50
CA ALA A 2 -17.43 9.73 41.86
C ALA A 2 -17.27 8.25 41.45
N LYS A 3 -17.70 7.87 40.24
CA LYS A 3 -17.62 6.47 39.75
C LYS A 3 -17.09 6.30 38.31
N LEU A 4 -16.47 7.34 37.73
CA LEU A 4 -16.00 7.28 36.33
C LEU A 4 -14.47 7.18 36.17
N TYR A 5 -13.68 7.35 37.23
CA TYR A 5 -12.20 7.32 37.14
C TYR A 5 -11.56 5.97 37.52
N SER A 6 -12.29 5.01 38.09
CA SER A 6 -11.72 3.73 38.54
C SER A 6 -11.47 2.70 37.44
N ASN A 7 -11.99 2.92 36.22
CA ASN A 7 -11.88 1.96 35.12
C ASN A 7 -10.65 2.18 34.23
N LEU A 8 -10.03 3.38 34.25
CA LEU A 8 -8.82 3.62 33.46
C LEU A 8 -7.58 3.00 34.11
N ASP A 9 -7.44 3.11 35.43
CA ASP A 9 -6.28 2.57 36.15
C ASP A 9 -6.20 1.05 36.03
N ALA A 10 -7.34 0.36 36.10
CA ALA A 10 -7.41 -1.08 35.91
C ALA A 10 -7.03 -1.53 34.48
N ALA A 11 -7.32 -0.72 33.47
CA ALA A 11 -6.96 -1.03 32.08
C ALA A 11 -5.47 -0.86 31.82
N VAL A 12 -4.84 0.17 32.42
CA VAL A 12 -3.39 0.41 32.32
C VAL A 12 -2.61 -0.67 33.05
N GLU A 13 -3.07 -1.11 34.22
CA GLU A 13 -2.41 -2.16 34.99
C GLU A 13 -2.45 -3.52 34.27
N ASN A 14 -3.55 -3.82 33.57
CA ASN A 14 -3.68 -5.04 32.77
C ASN A 14 -2.77 -5.02 31.53
N LEU A 15 -2.58 -3.85 30.91
CA LEU A 15 -1.70 -3.68 29.76
C LEU A 15 -0.22 -3.84 30.14
N ASN A 16 0.18 -3.35 31.31
CA ASN A 16 1.54 -3.53 31.84
C ASN A 16 1.82 -5.01 32.18
N ARG A 17 0.87 -5.73 32.77
CA ARG A 17 1.02 -7.19 33.01
C ARG A 17 1.17 -8.00 31.73
N LEU A 18 0.52 -7.58 30.64
CA LEU A 18 0.65 -8.21 29.33
C LEU A 18 2.06 -8.01 28.73
N ILE A 19 2.65 -6.83 28.91
CA ILE A 19 4.01 -6.52 28.44
C ILE A 19 5.05 -7.30 29.25
N GLU A 20 4.90 -7.38 30.58
CA GLU A 20 5.82 -8.11 31.47
C GLU A 20 5.77 -9.63 31.28
N SER A 21 4.66 -10.17 30.76
CA SER A 21 4.52 -11.61 30.50
C SER A 21 5.40 -12.15 29.37
N GLY A 22 6.13 -11.29 28.64
CA GLY A 22 7.15 -11.71 27.67
C GLY A 22 6.62 -12.48 26.45
N LYS A 23 5.30 -12.52 26.23
CA LYS A 23 4.65 -13.34 25.18
C LYS A 23 4.68 -12.73 23.77
N PHE A 24 5.52 -11.73 23.49
CA PHE A 24 5.48 -10.98 22.22
C PHE A 24 6.71 -11.10 21.32
N PHE A 25 7.72 -11.88 21.69
CA PHE A 25 8.89 -12.10 20.83
C PHE A 25 9.17 -13.58 20.65
N ASP A 26 8.40 -14.22 19.76
CA ASP A 26 8.95 -15.37 19.06
C ASP A 26 10.05 -14.87 18.10
N PRO A 27 11.26 -15.45 18.13
CA PRO A 27 12.31 -15.08 17.20
C PRO A 27 11.88 -15.41 15.78
N VAL A 28 11.90 -14.40 14.91
CA VAL A 28 11.67 -14.54 13.47
C VAL A 28 12.60 -15.62 12.92
N PRO A 29 12.09 -16.71 12.31
CA PRO A 29 12.94 -17.74 11.73
C PRO A 29 13.83 -17.15 10.64
N LYS A 30 15.13 -17.43 10.73
CA LYS A 30 16.15 -16.97 9.80
C LYS A 30 15.78 -17.34 8.36
N LYS A 31 15.93 -16.36 7.46
CA LYS A 31 15.66 -16.41 6.02
C LYS A 31 16.14 -17.73 5.39
N GLN A 32 15.20 -18.60 5.02
CA GLN A 32 15.47 -19.63 4.01
C GLN A 32 15.50 -18.97 2.63
N SER A 33 16.56 -19.26 1.88
CA SER A 33 16.77 -18.78 0.51
C SER A 33 15.55 -19.08 -0.36
N ARG A 34 14.92 -18.04 -0.92
CA ARG A 34 13.83 -18.20 -1.89
C ARG A 34 14.39 -18.85 -3.15
N LYS A 35 14.11 -20.14 -3.34
CA LYS A 35 14.16 -20.77 -4.66
C LYS A 35 13.19 -20.02 -5.57
N ARG A 36 13.64 -19.67 -6.78
CA ARG A 36 12.85 -18.95 -7.78
C ARG A 36 11.59 -19.76 -8.10
N SER A 37 10.42 -19.23 -7.75
CA SER A 37 9.13 -19.82 -8.14
C SER A 37 8.91 -19.66 -9.65
N PRO A 38 8.29 -20.65 -10.33
CA PRO A 38 8.12 -20.65 -11.78
C PRO A 38 7.12 -19.56 -12.23
N THR A 39 7.40 -19.00 -13.40
CA THR A 39 6.60 -17.98 -14.09
C THR A 39 5.15 -18.43 -14.27
N VAL A 40 4.23 -17.84 -13.50
CA VAL A 40 2.79 -18.03 -13.68
C VAL A 40 2.35 -17.21 -14.88
N LYS A 41 1.96 -17.88 -15.97
CA LYS A 41 1.30 -17.26 -17.12
C LYS A 41 -0.13 -16.90 -16.70
N LEU A 42 -0.43 -15.62 -16.56
CA LEU A 42 -1.80 -15.13 -16.33
C LEU A 42 -2.53 -14.95 -17.66
N PRO A 43 -3.85 -15.23 -17.73
CA PRO A 43 -4.63 -15.09 -18.97
C PRO A 43 -4.85 -13.62 -19.35
N VAL A 44 -4.75 -13.36 -20.65
CA VAL A 44 -4.89 -12.04 -21.29
C VAL A 44 -6.37 -11.63 -21.36
N PHE A 45 -6.73 -10.48 -20.80
CA PHE A 45 -8.05 -9.88 -20.96
C PHE A 45 -7.98 -8.78 -22.03
N ILE A 46 -8.67 -8.99 -23.16
CA ILE A 46 -8.77 -8.02 -24.25
C ILE A 46 -10.00 -7.14 -23.98
N LYS A 47 -9.81 -5.85 -23.66
CA LYS A 47 -10.89 -4.84 -23.69
C LYS A 47 -10.81 -4.08 -25.00
N LYS A 48 -11.90 -4.12 -25.77
CA LYS A 48 -12.05 -3.37 -27.03
C LYS A 48 -12.67 -2.01 -26.71
N VAL A 49 -11.88 -0.95 -26.71
CA VAL A 49 -12.35 0.44 -26.71
C VAL A 49 -11.81 1.08 -27.99
N GLY A 50 -12.67 1.76 -28.74
CA GLY A 50 -12.45 2.47 -30.00
C GLY A 50 -11.05 2.46 -30.62
N ALA A 51 -10.95 1.84 -31.81
CA ALA A 51 -9.98 2.10 -32.90
C ALA A 51 -8.51 2.42 -32.59
N ILE A 52 -7.97 2.04 -31.43
CA ILE A 52 -6.54 2.07 -31.15
C ILE A 52 -6.15 0.69 -30.63
N THR A 53 -5.65 -0.15 -31.53
CA THR A 53 -5.05 -1.43 -31.17
C THR A 53 -3.65 -1.14 -30.61
N ILE A 54 -3.56 -0.92 -29.29
CA ILE A 54 -2.27 -0.93 -28.59
C ILE A 54 -1.92 -2.39 -28.33
N THR A 55 -1.30 -3.05 -29.32
CA THR A 55 -0.55 -4.30 -29.09
C THR A 55 0.79 -3.91 -28.50
N SER A 56 0.86 -3.74 -27.18
CA SER A 56 2.15 -3.69 -26.48
C SER A 56 2.63 -5.12 -26.25
N ASP A 57 3.09 -5.77 -27.32
CA ASP A 57 3.89 -7.01 -27.27
C ASP A 57 5.38 -6.71 -27.01
N GLU A 58 5.71 -5.48 -26.62
CA GLU A 58 7.05 -5.14 -26.16
C GLU A 58 7.29 -5.79 -24.78
N PRO A 59 8.29 -6.68 -24.65
CA PRO A 59 8.65 -7.21 -23.35
C PRO A 59 8.99 -6.04 -22.43
N LEU A 60 8.34 -5.97 -21.27
CA LEU A 60 8.64 -5.01 -20.22
C LEU A 60 10.16 -5.03 -19.97
N ASP A 61 10.88 -4.02 -20.46
CA ASP A 61 12.33 -3.94 -20.33
C ASP A 61 12.70 -3.58 -18.89
N TYR A 62 12.63 -4.59 -18.02
CA TYR A 62 13.00 -4.50 -16.61
C TYR A 62 14.47 -4.14 -16.40
N HIS A 63 15.32 -4.22 -17.43
CA HIS A 63 16.74 -3.87 -17.32
C HIS A 63 16.98 -2.36 -17.30
N ARG A 64 15.99 -1.56 -17.73
CA ARG A 64 16.08 -0.10 -17.71
C ARG A 64 15.97 0.51 -16.31
N TYR A 65 15.34 -0.19 -15.36
CA TYR A 65 15.04 0.33 -14.03
C TYR A 65 15.66 -0.53 -12.92
N GLY A 66 16.25 0.09 -11.91
CA GLY A 66 16.83 -0.61 -10.75
C GLY A 66 15.78 -1.32 -9.87
N SER A 67 14.54 -0.82 -9.87
CA SER A 67 13.40 -1.45 -9.20
C SER A 67 12.07 -1.02 -9.84
N PHE A 68 10.99 -1.78 -9.59
CA PHE A 68 9.64 -1.41 -10.03
C PHE A 68 9.19 -0.06 -9.45
N LYS A 69 9.65 0.27 -8.24
CA LYS A 69 9.36 1.57 -7.63
C LYS A 69 10.03 2.72 -8.37
N ASP A 70 11.23 2.50 -8.89
CA ASP A 70 11.94 3.50 -9.69
C ASP A 70 11.26 3.69 -11.05
N LYS A 71 10.79 2.61 -11.68
CA LYS A 71 9.94 2.70 -12.87
C LYS A 71 8.74 3.62 -12.63
N ILE A 72 7.98 3.40 -11.55
CA ILE A 72 6.80 4.24 -11.24
C ILE A 72 7.19 5.70 -10.98
N LYS A 73 8.30 5.97 -10.29
CA LYS A 73 8.76 7.35 -10.07
C LYS A 73 9.20 8.04 -11.36
N THR A 74 9.75 7.29 -12.32
CA THR A 74 10.25 7.85 -13.59
C THR A 74 9.16 8.02 -14.63
N GLU A 75 8.26 7.04 -14.77
CA GLU A 75 7.21 7.04 -15.81
C GLU A 75 5.83 7.43 -15.30
N GLY A 76 5.62 7.42 -13.98
CA GLY A 76 4.36 7.79 -13.35
C GLY A 76 4.18 9.29 -13.18
N LEU A 77 3.00 9.65 -12.71
CA LEU A 77 2.64 11.01 -12.37
C LEU A 77 3.07 11.29 -10.93
N LEU A 78 3.92 12.30 -10.74
CA LEU A 78 4.27 12.77 -9.41
C LEU A 78 3.02 13.29 -8.70
N THR A 79 2.84 12.88 -7.46
CA THR A 79 1.68 13.26 -6.66
C THR A 79 2.11 13.54 -5.23
N GLN A 80 1.38 14.40 -4.54
CA GLN A 80 1.68 14.82 -3.18
C GLN A 80 0.44 14.74 -2.30
N GLY A 81 0.68 14.53 -1.01
CA GLY A 81 -0.35 14.41 0.00
C GLY A 81 -0.02 13.27 0.95
N GLN A 82 -0.84 13.13 1.97
CA GLN A 82 -0.75 12.02 2.90
C GLN A 82 -2.13 11.39 3.02
N ILE A 83 -2.16 10.07 2.92
CA ILE A 83 -3.40 9.30 3.03
C ILE A 83 -3.24 8.23 4.10
N ARG A 84 -4.36 7.91 4.75
CA ARG A 84 -4.49 6.76 5.65
C ARG A 84 -5.52 5.81 5.10
N PHE A 85 -5.20 4.51 5.06
CA PHE A 85 -6.08 3.50 4.49
C PHE A 85 -5.88 2.12 5.12
N THR A 86 -6.87 1.25 4.94
CA THR A 86 -6.76 -0.18 5.19
C THR A 86 -6.17 -0.87 3.95
N TYR A 87 -5.21 -1.76 4.15
CA TYR A 87 -4.52 -2.45 3.08
C TYR A 87 -4.43 -3.96 3.33
N THR A 88 -4.87 -4.73 2.34
CA THR A 88 -4.72 -6.18 2.31
C THR A 88 -3.53 -6.57 1.44
N ASN A 89 -2.50 -7.17 2.03
CA ASN A 89 -1.32 -7.58 1.28
C ASN A 89 -1.54 -8.91 0.52
N SER A 90 -0.52 -9.38 -0.21
CA SER A 90 -0.61 -10.62 -0.98
C SER A 90 -0.67 -11.90 -0.13
N GLN A 91 -0.39 -11.80 1.17
CA GLN A 91 -0.56 -12.86 2.14
C GLN A 91 -1.96 -12.84 2.80
N GLY A 92 -2.81 -11.87 2.44
CA GLY A 92 -4.12 -11.67 3.06
C GLY A 92 -4.09 -10.91 4.39
N GLU A 93 -2.92 -10.42 4.82
CA GLU A 93 -2.82 -9.64 6.06
C GLU A 93 -3.40 -8.25 5.85
N ILE A 94 -4.31 -7.87 6.75
CA ILE A 94 -4.96 -6.56 6.76
C ILE A 94 -4.20 -5.65 7.71
N THR A 95 -3.83 -4.47 7.24
CA THR A 95 -3.09 -3.48 8.03
C THR A 95 -3.54 -2.08 7.72
N ILE A 96 -3.53 -1.20 8.72
CA ILE A 96 -3.75 0.24 8.50
C ILE A 96 -2.41 0.88 8.15
N ARG A 97 -2.39 1.70 7.09
CA ARG A 97 -1.20 2.35 6.55
C ARG A 97 -1.44 3.85 6.49
N THR A 98 -0.48 4.62 6.97
CA THR A 98 -0.33 6.04 6.64
C THR A 98 0.82 6.17 5.66
N VAL A 99 0.58 6.83 4.54
CA VAL A 99 1.51 6.90 3.41
C VAL A 99 1.61 8.33 2.90
N ASN A 100 2.83 8.85 2.83
CA ASN A 100 3.15 10.09 2.13
C ASN A 100 3.33 9.77 0.65
N LEU A 101 2.51 10.38 -0.20
CA LEU A 101 2.46 10.08 -1.63
C LEU A 101 3.69 10.64 -2.35
N ILE A 102 4.16 9.89 -3.35
CA ILE A 102 5.30 10.27 -4.19
C ILE A 102 4.91 10.24 -5.66
N ALA A 103 4.36 9.12 -6.13
CA ALA A 103 3.99 8.94 -7.53
C ALA A 103 2.86 7.92 -7.71
N VAL A 104 2.04 8.08 -8.74
CA VAL A 104 1.04 7.12 -9.20
C VAL A 104 1.37 6.66 -10.61
N TYR A 105 1.18 5.37 -10.89
CA TYR A 105 1.39 4.79 -12.20
C TYR A 105 0.06 4.26 -12.76
N PRO A 106 -0.66 5.06 -13.57
CA PRO A 106 -1.94 4.68 -14.15
C PRO A 106 -1.81 3.79 -15.40
N ALA A 107 -0.59 3.62 -15.93
CA ALA A 107 -0.35 2.93 -17.19
C ALA A 107 -0.42 1.40 -17.10
N GLU A 108 -0.41 0.82 -15.89
CA GLU A 108 -0.55 -0.62 -15.68
C GLU A 108 -1.85 -0.94 -14.94
N SER A 109 -2.55 -2.00 -15.36
CA SER A 109 -3.67 -2.56 -14.61
C SER A 109 -3.19 -3.81 -13.86
N PRO A 110 -3.25 -3.87 -12.52
CA PRO A 110 -3.84 -2.87 -11.63
C PRO A 110 -2.93 -1.63 -11.44
N GLU A 111 -3.53 -0.47 -11.20
CA GLU A 111 -2.79 0.76 -10.95
C GLU A 111 -1.96 0.67 -9.66
N TYR A 112 -0.81 1.35 -9.65
CA TYR A 112 0.11 1.34 -8.54
C TYR A 112 0.39 2.74 -7.98
N LEU A 113 0.52 2.81 -6.66
CA LEU A 113 0.91 3.99 -5.91
C LEU A 113 2.27 3.75 -5.25
N VAL A 114 3.16 4.72 -5.34
CA VAL A 114 4.39 4.77 -4.57
C VAL A 114 4.30 5.85 -3.51
N GLY A 115 4.68 5.49 -2.29
CA GLY A 115 4.76 6.43 -1.19
C GLY A 115 5.62 5.93 -0.04
N TYR A 116 6.01 6.86 0.83
CA TYR A 116 6.72 6.55 2.06
C TYR A 116 5.73 6.01 3.11
N CYS A 117 5.92 4.76 3.54
CA CYS A 117 5.05 4.09 4.48
C CYS A 117 5.53 4.29 5.92
N GLU A 118 4.74 4.99 6.73
CA GLU A 118 5.11 5.29 8.11
C GLU A 118 5.27 4.04 8.99
N LEU A 119 4.45 3.01 8.76
CA LEU A 119 4.50 1.77 9.52
C LEU A 119 5.76 0.93 9.23
N ARG A 120 6.35 1.05 8.03
CA ARG A 120 7.56 0.30 7.65
C ARG A 120 8.82 1.16 7.60
N LYS A 121 8.67 2.49 7.71
CA LYS A 121 9.74 3.49 7.62
C LYS A 121 10.55 3.38 6.33
N GLU A 122 9.87 3.05 5.23
CA GLU A 122 10.48 2.90 3.91
C GLU A 122 9.46 3.23 2.80
N GLU A 123 9.97 3.56 1.61
CA GLU A 123 9.15 3.74 0.41
C GLU A 123 8.65 2.39 -0.12
N ARG A 124 7.34 2.27 -0.34
CA ARG A 124 6.71 1.04 -0.84
C ARG A 124 5.75 1.32 -1.98
N THR A 125 5.49 0.28 -2.75
CA THR A 125 4.47 0.26 -3.80
C THR A 125 3.21 -0.42 -3.27
N PHE A 126 2.05 0.18 -3.55
CA PHE A 126 0.73 -0.30 -3.16
C PHE A 126 -0.13 -0.47 -4.42
N ARG A 127 -0.89 -1.55 -4.49
CA ARG A 127 -1.91 -1.72 -5.53
C ARG A 127 -3.14 -0.92 -5.14
N LEU A 128 -3.63 -0.05 -6.03
CA LEU A 128 -4.82 0.78 -5.74
C LEU A 128 -6.03 -0.09 -5.40
N VAL A 129 -6.22 -1.20 -6.12
CA VAL A 129 -7.30 -2.17 -5.88
C VAL A 129 -7.26 -2.84 -4.50
N SER A 130 -6.12 -2.77 -3.79
CA SER A 130 -5.94 -3.34 -2.45
C SER A 130 -6.08 -2.30 -1.34
N ILE A 131 -6.29 -1.03 -1.70
CA ILE A 131 -6.54 0.08 -0.77
C ILE A 131 -8.04 0.12 -0.47
N GLN A 132 -8.38 0.22 0.81
CA GLN A 132 -9.76 0.27 1.31
C GLN A 132 -9.91 1.43 2.30
N ASN A 133 -11.07 2.08 2.26
CA ASN A 133 -11.42 3.22 3.13
C ASN A 133 -10.32 4.29 3.20
N PRO A 134 -9.83 4.82 2.06
CA PRO A 134 -8.82 5.86 2.07
C PRO A 134 -9.38 7.15 2.68
N ILE A 135 -8.54 7.82 3.47
CA ILE A 135 -8.81 9.10 4.13
C ILE A 135 -7.65 10.04 3.78
N ASP A 136 -7.97 11.23 3.32
CA ASP A 136 -7.00 12.33 3.20
C ASP A 136 -6.69 12.82 4.62
N THR A 137 -5.45 12.66 5.07
CA THR A 137 -5.09 13.01 6.45
C THR A 137 -4.99 14.51 6.67
N GLN A 138 -4.88 15.30 5.60
CA GLN A 138 -4.80 16.76 5.71
C GLN A 138 -6.18 17.37 5.98
N HIS A 139 -7.22 16.83 5.35
CA HIS A 139 -8.61 17.33 5.45
C HIS A 139 -9.50 16.45 6.32
N GLU A 140 -8.95 15.35 6.84
CA GLU A 140 -9.66 14.30 7.59
C GLU A 140 -10.92 13.79 6.87
N SER A 141 -10.90 13.82 5.53
CA SER A 141 -12.05 13.49 4.70
C SER A 141 -11.89 12.12 4.05
N PRO A 142 -12.96 11.31 4.01
CA PRO A 142 -12.95 10.06 3.26
C PRO A 142 -12.81 10.35 1.77
N ILE A 143 -11.97 9.58 1.10
CA ILE A 143 -11.79 9.64 -0.35
C ILE A 143 -12.72 8.59 -0.96
N SER A 144 -13.81 9.05 -1.57
CA SER A 144 -14.81 8.17 -2.18
C SER A 144 -14.35 7.57 -3.51
N ASP A 145 -13.57 8.32 -4.27
CA ASP A 145 -13.01 7.93 -5.57
C ASP A 145 -11.52 8.27 -5.58
N MET A 146 -10.70 7.23 -5.42
CA MET A 146 -9.25 7.37 -5.30
C MET A 146 -8.61 7.81 -6.63
N GLU A 147 -9.10 7.29 -7.77
CA GLU A 147 -8.56 7.60 -9.09
C GLU A 147 -8.80 9.07 -9.43
N ARG A 148 -10.03 9.55 -9.19
CA ARG A 148 -10.37 10.96 -9.36
C ARG A 148 -9.57 11.85 -8.41
N TRP A 149 -9.49 11.49 -7.12
CA TRP A 149 -8.75 12.28 -6.13
C TRP A 149 -7.25 12.41 -6.47
N LEU A 150 -6.63 11.34 -6.99
CA LEU A 150 -5.24 11.39 -7.46
C LEU A 150 -5.11 12.25 -8.73
N SER A 151 -6.06 12.13 -9.65
CA SER A 151 -6.06 12.90 -10.91
C SER A 151 -6.18 14.40 -10.68
N ASP A 152 -7.01 14.82 -9.71
CA ASP A 152 -7.21 16.23 -9.37
C ASP A 152 -5.93 16.88 -8.79
N ARG A 153 -5.04 16.09 -8.19
CA ARG A 153 -3.77 16.55 -7.60
C ARG A 153 -2.58 16.55 -8.57
N ASN A 154 -2.74 15.95 -9.75
CA ASN A 154 -1.70 15.86 -10.76
C ASN A 154 -1.85 16.90 -11.89
N ARG A 155 -2.75 17.88 -11.71
CA ARG A 155 -2.95 19.04 -12.61
C ARG A 155 -2.13 20.24 -12.13
#